data_AF-A0A944UYN6-F1
#
_entry.id   AF-A0A944UYN6-F1
#
_cell.length_a   1.000
_cell.length_b   1.000
_cell.length_c   1.000
_cell.angle_alpha   90.00
_cell.angle_beta   90.00
_cell.angle_gamma   90.00
#
_symmetry.space_group_name_H-M   'P 1'
#
loop_
_entity.id
_entity.type
_entity.pdbx_description
1 polymer ?
#
loop_
_entity_poly.entity_id
_entity_poly.type
_entity_poly.pdbx_seq_one_letter_code
_entity_poly.pdbx_strand_id
1 'polypeptide(L)'
;MYAGEKAPKITPAIKTKYKRITLVSKDSTERLTIDFDVRTLNLRDNNSNEVNLKNLVIIESKSLSKKCISSKIMKKHNIKQAKSCSKYSL
;
A
#
# COMPACT_ATOMS: atom_id res chain seq x y z
N MET A 1 30.06 -22.52 -15.14
CA MET A 1 29.99 -21.05 -15.31
C MET A 1 28.54 -20.71 -15.63
N TYR A 2 27.83 -20.00 -14.75
CA TYR A 2 26.48 -19.53 -15.08
C TYR A 2 26.64 -18.41 -16.12
N ALA A 3 26.09 -18.60 -17.31
CA ALA A 3 25.99 -17.53 -18.29
C ALA A 3 25.26 -16.37 -17.62
N GLY A 4 25.93 -15.23 -17.42
CA GLY A 4 25.36 -14.09 -16.72
C GLY A 4 24.18 -13.56 -17.49
N GLU A 5 22.96 -13.90 -17.06
CA GLU A 5 21.74 -13.37 -17.66
C GLU A 5 21.76 -11.85 -17.56
N LYS A 6 21.53 -11.19 -18.69
CA LYS A 6 21.45 -9.74 -18.74
C LYS A 6 20.21 -9.29 -17.99
N ALA A 7 20.38 -8.39 -17.02
CA ALA A 7 19.27 -7.85 -16.25
C ALA A 7 18.19 -7.27 -17.18
N PRO A 8 16.89 -7.46 -16.85
CA PRO A 8 15.80 -6.96 -17.68
C PRO A 8 15.81 -5.43 -17.72
N LYS A 9 15.46 -4.87 -18.89
CA LYS A 9 15.29 -3.42 -19.05
C LYS A 9 13.99 -3.00 -18.35
N ILE A 10 14.11 -2.20 -17.29
CA ILE A 10 12.97 -1.61 -16.59
C ILE A 10 12.62 -0.24 -17.16
N THR A 11 11.33 0.06 -17.23
CA THR A 11 10.78 1.37 -17.64
C THR A 11 9.64 1.75 -16.71
N PRO A 12 9.30 3.05 -16.58
CA PRO A 12 8.10 3.47 -15.87
C PRO A 12 6.86 2.72 -16.38
N ALA A 13 6.05 2.20 -15.44
CA ALA A 13 4.93 1.33 -15.78
C ALA A 13 3.59 1.83 -15.21
N ILE A 14 3.55 2.09 -13.90
CA ILE A 14 2.37 2.58 -13.20
C ILE A 14 2.80 3.72 -12.28
N LYS A 15 2.00 4.78 -12.23
CA LYS A 15 2.07 5.82 -11.22
C LYS A 15 0.92 5.64 -10.24
N THR A 16 1.21 5.56 -8.95
CA THR A 16 0.19 5.54 -7.89
C THR A 16 0.24 6.82 -7.08
N LYS A 17 -0.90 7.49 -6.96
CA LYS A 17 -1.09 8.68 -6.13
C LYS A 17 -2.01 8.32 -4.96
N TYR A 18 -1.73 8.85 -3.79
CA TYR A 18 -2.57 8.69 -2.59
C TYR A 18 -2.27 9.81 -1.60
N LYS A 19 -3.19 10.03 -0.66
CA LYS A 19 -2.97 10.83 0.56
C LYS A 19 -2.71 9.87 1.71
N ARG A 20 -1.76 10.21 2.58
CA ARG A 20 -1.35 9.37 3.72
C ARG A 20 -1.47 10.13 5.03
N ILE A 21 -2.15 9.51 6.00
CA ILE A 21 -1.98 9.84 7.42
C ILE A 21 -1.04 8.82 8.04
N THR A 22 -0.05 9.28 8.79
CA THR A 22 0.87 8.41 9.55
C THR A 22 0.70 8.69 11.03
N LEU A 23 0.42 7.66 11.80
CA LEU A 23 0.33 7.70 13.25
C LEU A 23 1.44 6.83 13.83
N VAL A 24 2.13 7.33 14.85
CA VAL A 24 3.19 6.62 15.56
C VAL A 24 2.83 6.63 17.04
N SER A 25 2.93 5.47 17.69
CA SER A 25 2.74 5.39 19.13
C SER A 25 3.86 6.14 19.86
N LYS A 26 3.56 6.70 21.03
CA LYS A 26 4.53 7.50 21.81
C LYS A 26 5.80 6.71 22.17
N ASP A 27 5.66 5.41 22.37
CA ASP A 27 6.73 4.46 22.68
C ASP A 27 7.41 3.89 21.41
N SER A 28 7.01 4.33 20.21
CA SER A 28 7.53 3.86 18.91
C SER A 28 7.39 2.35 18.65
N THR A 29 6.51 1.66 19.36
CA THR A 29 6.27 0.22 19.19
C THR A 29 5.30 -0.11 18.05
N GLU A 30 4.50 0.87 17.63
CA GLU A 30 3.49 0.74 16.58
C GLU A 30 3.51 1.95 15.64
N ARG A 31 3.45 1.68 14.33
CA ARG A 31 3.22 2.67 13.28
C ARG A 31 2.05 2.25 12.41
N LEU A 32 1.08 3.15 12.26
CA LEU A 32 -0.09 2.98 11.41
C LEU A 32 -0.03 3.96 10.24
N THR A 33 -0.19 3.48 9.01
CA THR A 33 -0.41 4.35 7.86
C THR A 33 -1.80 4.11 7.28
N ILE A 34 -2.51 5.19 6.97
CA ILE A 34 -3.83 5.17 6.35
C ILE A 34 -3.70 5.89 5.01
N ASP A 35 -3.79 5.13 3.92
CA ASP A 35 -3.75 5.65 2.55
C ASP A 35 -5.16 5.72 1.97
N PHE A 36 -5.53 6.87 1.42
CA PHE A 36 -6.84 7.13 0.83
C PHE A 36 -6.70 8.04 -0.40
N ASP A 37 -7.79 8.25 -1.14
CA ASP A 37 -7.76 8.94 -2.45
C ASP A 37 -6.73 8.27 -3.38
N VAL A 38 -6.78 6.93 -3.44
CA VAL A 38 -5.83 6.11 -4.20
C VAL A 38 -6.18 6.17 -5.67
N ARG A 39 -5.19 6.56 -6.49
CA ARG A 39 -5.35 6.70 -7.93
C ARG A 39 -4.17 6.08 -8.67
N THR A 40 -4.43 5.53 -9.84
CA THR A 40 -3.42 4.87 -10.66
C THR A 40 -3.45 5.43 -12.09
N LEU A 41 -2.27 5.51 -12.71
CA LEU A 41 -2.12 5.90 -14.12
C LEU A 41 -1.15 4.92 -14.80
N ASN A 42 -1.53 4.42 -15.98
CA ASN A 42 -0.70 3.54 -16.78
C ASN A 42 0.31 4.36 -17.60
N LEU A 43 1.59 4.30 -17.24
CA LEU A 43 2.64 5.08 -17.92
C LEU A 43 3.13 4.42 -19.22
N ARG A 44 2.63 3.23 -19.57
CA ARG A 44 2.94 2.56 -20.84
C ARG A 44 1.96 2.89 -21.96
N ASP A 45 0.83 3.51 -21.61
CA ASP A 45 -0.19 3.94 -22.55
C ASP A 45 -0.38 5.46 -22.43
N ASN A 46 0.08 6.18 -23.46
CA ASN A 46 0.02 7.64 -23.54
C ASN A 46 -1.41 8.19 -23.59
N ASN A 47 -2.40 7.34 -23.92
CA ASN A 47 -3.81 7.72 -23.96
C ASN A 47 -4.57 7.32 -22.69
N SER A 48 -3.88 6.73 -21.71
CA SER A 48 -4.52 6.31 -20.47
C SER A 48 -4.91 7.49 -19.60
N ASN A 49 -6.01 7.32 -18.86
CA ASN A 49 -6.49 8.29 -17.89
C ASN A 49 -6.19 7.82 -16.46
N GLU A 50 -6.15 8.77 -15.53
CA GLU A 50 -6.05 8.46 -14.11
C GLU A 50 -7.32 7.72 -13.64
N VAL A 51 -7.14 6.52 -13.11
CA VAL A 51 -8.21 5.71 -12.50
C VAL A 51 -8.26 6.00 -11.01
N ASN A 52 -9.40 6.49 -10.52
CA ASN A 52 -9.64 6.65 -9.09
C ASN A 52 -10.25 5.37 -8.51
N LEU A 53 -9.56 4.74 -7.56
CA LEU A 53 -10.04 3.57 -6.82
C LEU A 53 -11.01 4.05 -5.73
N LYS A 54 -12.24 4.40 -6.16
CA LYS A 54 -13.29 4.91 -5.28
C LYS A 54 -13.56 3.93 -4.14
N ASN A 55 -13.76 4.47 -2.93
CA ASN A 55 -14.04 3.72 -1.71
C ASN A 55 -12.92 2.76 -1.26
N LEU A 56 -11.69 2.94 -1.76
CA LEU A 56 -10.53 2.21 -1.27
C LEU A 56 -9.79 3.01 -0.19
N VAL A 57 -9.62 2.38 0.97
CA VAL A 57 -8.70 2.83 2.03
C VAL A 57 -7.78 1.68 2.37
N ILE A 58 -6.48 1.93 2.40
CA ILE A 58 -5.46 0.94 2.74
C ILE A 58 -4.88 1.31 4.10
N ILE A 59 -5.10 0.45 5.08
CA ILE A 59 -4.56 0.60 6.43
C ILE A 59 -3.44 -0.42 6.60
N GLU A 60 -2.22 0.06 6.84
CA GLU A 60 -1.06 -0.79 7.14
C GLU A 60 -0.59 -0.50 8.57
N SER A 61 -0.60 -1.54 9.42
CA SER A 61 -0.04 -1.49 10.77
C SER A 61 1.27 -2.26 10.82
N LYS A 62 2.33 -1.60 11.29
CA LYS A 62 3.62 -2.23 11.59
C LYS A 62 3.83 -2.15 13.09
N SER A 63 3.96 -3.31 13.72
CA SER A 63 4.06 -3.42 15.16
C SER A 63 5.04 -4.52 15.53
N LEU A 64 5.78 -4.30 16.62
CA LEU A 64 6.62 -5.33 17.23
C LEU A 64 5.79 -6.41 17.95
N SER A 65 4.51 -6.15 18.22
CA SER A 65 3.59 -7.05 18.91
C SER A 65 2.33 -7.34 18.09
N LYS A 66 1.85 -8.58 18.19
CA LYS A 66 0.55 -9.01 17.60
C LYS A 66 -0.67 -8.38 18.27
N LYS A 67 -0.52 -7.82 19.49
CA LYS A 67 -1.61 -7.22 20.29
C LYS A 67 -1.52 -5.69 20.30
N CYS A 68 -1.48 -5.07 19.12
CA CYS A 68 -1.36 -3.62 18.98
C CYS A 68 -2.72 -2.90 19.00
N ILE A 69 -2.71 -1.57 19.20
CA ILE A 69 -3.94 -0.78 19.34
C ILE A 69 -4.74 -0.81 18.03
N SER A 70 -4.06 -0.66 16.89
CA SER A 70 -4.73 -0.69 15.58
C SER A 70 -5.45 -2.02 15.34
N SER A 71 -4.86 -3.16 15.71
CA SER A 71 -5.51 -4.47 15.57
C SER A 71 -6.80 -4.59 16.38
N LYS A 72 -6.83 -4.02 17.60
CA LYS A 72 -8.03 -3.99 18.44
C LYS A 72 -9.11 -3.12 17.81
N ILE A 73 -8.74 -1.95 17.30
CA ILE A 73 -9.66 -1.02 16.63
C ILE A 73 -10.22 -1.64 15.35
N MET A 74 -9.37 -2.19 14.48
CA MET A 74 -9.81 -2.84 13.24
C MET A 74 -10.81 -3.97 13.51
N LYS A 75 -10.54 -4.82 14.52
CA LYS A 75 -11.47 -5.88 14.95
C LYS A 75 -12.80 -5.30 15.46
N LYS A 76 -12.76 -4.25 16.29
CA LYS A 76 -13.96 -3.57 16.80
C LYS A 76 -14.85 -3.04 15.68
N HIS A 77 -14.26 -2.56 14.59
CA HIS A 77 -14.97 -2.05 13.42
C HIS A 77 -15.26 -3.11 12.34
N ASN A 78 -15.08 -4.41 12.64
CA ASN A 78 -15.28 -5.51 11.70
C ASN A 78 -14.46 -5.39 10.39
N ILE A 79 -13.31 -4.72 10.45
CA ILE A 79 -12.40 -4.57 9.31
C ILE A 79 -11.62 -5.88 9.18
N LYS A 80 -11.84 -6.59 8.07
CA LYS A 80 -11.12 -7.82 7.75
C LYS A 80 -9.70 -7.50 7.27
N GLN A 81 -8.72 -8.24 7.80
CA GLN A 81 -7.34 -8.12 7.35
C GLN A 81 -7.18 -8.76 5.97
N ALA A 82 -6.58 -8.03 5.03
CA ALA A 82 -6.15 -8.59 3.76
C ALA A 82 -4.92 -9.49 3.96
N LYS A 83 -4.86 -10.64 3.28
CA LYS A 83 -3.69 -11.54 3.33
C LYS A 83 -2.43 -10.87 2.74
N SER A 84 -2.62 -10.16 1.64
CA SER A 84 -1.61 -9.34 0.98
C SER A 84 -2.31 -8.17 0.28
N CYS A 85 -1.58 -7.07 0.10
CA CYS A 85 -2.05 -5.91 -0.65
C CYS A 85 -0.83 -5.18 -1.21
N SER A 86 -0.78 -5.03 -2.53
CA SER A 86 0.28 -4.30 -3.23
C SER A 86 -0.36 -3.21 -4.07
N LYS A 87 0.02 -1.95 -3.85
CA LYS A 87 -0.47 -0.82 -4.65
C LYS A 87 -0.13 -0.92 -6.14
N TYR A 88 0.87 -1.72 -6.49
CA TYR A 88 1.29 -1.97 -7.86
C TYR A 88 0.43 -3.05 -8.55
N SER A 89 -0.25 -3.90 -7.78
CA SER A 89 -1.04 -5.04 -8.27
C SER A 89 -2.52 -4.94 -7.87
N LEU A 90 -2.96 -3.74 -7.48
CA LEU A 90 -4.37 -3.43 -7.22
C LEU A 90 -5.18 -3.39 -8.50
#